data_AF-A0ABD3QZ85-F1
#
_entry.id   AF-A0ABD3QZ85-F1
#
_cell.length_a   1.000
_cell.length_b   1.000
_cell.length_c   1.000
_cell.angle_alpha   90.00
_cell.angle_beta   90.00
_cell.angle_gamma   90.00
#
_symmetry.space_group_name_H-M   'P 1'
#
loop_
_entity.id
_entity.type
_entity.pdbx_description
1 polymer ?
#
loop_
_entity_poly.entity_id
_entity_poly.type
_entity_poly.pdbx_seq_one_letter_code
_entity_poly.pdbx_strand_id
1 'polypeptide(L)'
;MRPLARFLSVLLLPSLTVHSFTPSPIFVRHRSYFFSSFTQSTIETSNNNQINNATQILQSYDASQQQFIASDGNQGMGGGLSAYNHIRSLDPSTRTSLREAILTLVNQAHTEREADSSQGRIMLGICASNAPEALAGLKSYVTSLSLPRGMLHGMDIDGVPIPIEDLGSVYIKYSTGGAMTFSDIRKSRRGFDALWRPGDALLETYDGDFRGVYLNVELRDGVFRQFGVLPTDLFMEEDDDDW
;
A
#
# COMPACT_ATOMS: atom_id res chain seq x y z
N MET A 1 10.75 -41.77 -0.98
CA MET A 1 11.84 -41.04 -1.64
C MET A 1 11.81 -39.58 -1.18
N ARG A 2 12.73 -39.19 -0.30
CA ARG A 2 13.03 -37.78 0.04
C ARG A 2 14.39 -37.40 -0.61
N PRO A 3 14.91 -36.17 -0.49
CA PRO A 3 14.85 -35.14 -1.53
C PRO A 3 16.26 -34.76 -2.03
N LEU A 4 16.35 -33.99 -3.12
CA LEU A 4 17.62 -33.36 -3.53
C LEU A 4 17.49 -31.85 -3.47
N ALA A 5 17.99 -31.30 -2.37
CA ALA A 5 18.39 -29.91 -2.23
C ALA A 5 19.54 -29.62 -3.21
N ARG A 6 19.52 -28.44 -3.84
CA ARG A 6 20.70 -27.88 -4.50
C ARG A 6 21.03 -26.51 -3.95
N PHE A 7 22.35 -26.37 -3.81
CA PHE A 7 23.13 -25.39 -3.08
C PHE A 7 23.19 -24.01 -3.73
N LEU A 8 23.51 -23.04 -2.86
CA LEU A 8 24.08 -21.72 -3.15
C LEU A 8 25.16 -21.75 -4.25
N SER A 9 25.23 -20.69 -5.04
CA SER A 9 26.49 -20.21 -5.59
C SER A 9 26.63 -18.70 -5.36
N VAL A 10 27.58 -18.37 -4.49
CA VAL A 10 28.16 -17.06 -4.26
C VAL A 10 29.04 -16.72 -5.46
N LEU A 11 28.92 -15.51 -6.01
CA LEU A 11 29.92 -14.96 -6.92
C LEU A 11 30.37 -13.58 -6.41
N LEU A 12 31.66 -13.53 -6.12
CA LEU A 12 32.46 -12.37 -5.74
C LEU A 12 32.72 -11.44 -6.93
N LEU A 13 32.97 -10.18 -6.56
CA LEU A 13 33.19 -8.94 -7.31
C LEU A 13 34.20 -9.00 -8.48
N PRO A 14 34.26 -7.91 -9.29
CA PRO A 14 35.40 -7.01 -9.09
C PRO A 14 35.03 -5.51 -9.00
N SER A 15 35.87 -4.85 -8.20
CA SER A 15 36.03 -3.41 -7.98
C SER A 15 36.28 -2.64 -9.29
N LEU A 16 35.58 -1.52 -9.47
CA LEU A 16 36.00 -0.45 -10.38
C LEU A 16 35.96 0.92 -9.70
N THR A 17 37.18 1.42 -9.55
CA THR A 17 37.71 2.79 -9.45
C THR A 17 36.78 4.00 -9.45
N VAL A 18 37.06 4.83 -8.44
CA VAL A 18 36.65 6.20 -8.16
C VAL A 18 37.16 7.18 -9.23
N HIS A 19 36.29 8.05 -9.74
CA HIS A 19 36.68 9.32 -10.35
C HIS A 19 36.02 10.48 -9.63
N SER A 20 36.89 11.26 -8.98
CA SER A 20 36.63 12.53 -8.30
C SER A 20 36.35 13.64 -9.31
N PHE A 21 35.23 14.34 -9.14
CA PHE A 21 35.01 15.67 -9.71
C PHE A 21 34.82 16.67 -8.58
N THR A 22 35.75 17.60 -8.45
CA THR A 22 35.68 18.76 -7.55
C THR A 22 35.10 19.97 -8.29
N PRO A 23 34.41 20.88 -7.58
CA PRO A 23 33.59 21.94 -8.17
C PRO A 23 34.37 23.24 -8.43
N SER A 24 33.88 24.04 -9.38
CA SER A 24 34.31 25.43 -9.58
C SER A 24 33.27 26.42 -9.02
N PRO A 25 33.71 27.54 -8.43
CA PRO A 25 32.83 28.49 -7.74
C PRO A 25 32.24 29.51 -8.72
N ILE A 26 30.94 29.79 -8.61
CA ILE A 26 30.32 30.99 -9.20
C ILE A 26 29.70 31.83 -8.09
N PHE A 27 29.90 33.13 -8.27
CA PHE A 27 29.82 34.23 -7.34
C PHE A 27 28.39 34.60 -6.93
N VAL A 28 28.32 35.08 -5.70
CA VAL A 28 27.23 35.53 -4.83
C VAL A 28 26.21 36.50 -5.46
N ARG A 29 24.93 36.34 -5.08
CA ARG A 29 24.06 37.49 -4.74
C ARG A 29 23.18 37.16 -3.54
N HIS A 30 23.55 37.68 -2.37
CA HIS A 30 22.73 37.68 -1.17
C HIS A 30 21.43 38.47 -1.43
N ARG A 31 20.28 37.79 -1.36
CA ARG A 31 19.03 38.40 -0.92
C ARG A 31 18.70 37.80 0.43
N SER A 32 18.94 38.58 1.48
CA SER A 32 18.47 38.31 2.84
C SER A 32 16.95 38.45 2.84
N TYR A 33 16.28 37.32 2.70
CA TYR A 33 14.88 37.17 3.02
C TYR A 33 14.79 36.81 4.50
N PHE A 34 14.52 37.80 5.36
CA PHE A 34 14.02 37.55 6.72
C PHE A 34 12.59 37.00 6.59
N PHE A 35 12.47 35.68 6.41
CA PHE A 35 11.22 34.97 6.57
C PHE A 35 11.18 34.36 7.97
N SER A 36 10.06 34.63 8.64
CA SER A 36 9.61 34.06 9.91
C SER A 36 9.86 32.55 10.00
N SER A 37 10.94 32.14 10.66
CA SER A 37 11.29 30.75 10.94
C SER A 37 10.53 30.15 12.14
N PHE A 38 9.64 30.93 12.78
CA PHE A 38 8.95 30.49 14.00
C PHE A 38 7.65 29.70 13.73
N THR A 39 7.04 29.86 12.54
CA THR A 39 5.79 29.18 12.17
C THR A 39 6.00 27.81 11.48
N GLN A 40 7.20 27.52 10.97
CA GLN A 40 7.44 26.31 10.19
C GLN A 40 7.73 25.09 11.08
N SER A 41 8.44 25.27 12.20
CA SER A 41 8.80 24.14 13.09
C SER A 41 7.60 23.57 13.88
N THR A 42 6.60 24.40 14.20
CA THR A 42 5.39 23.96 14.91
C THR A 42 4.46 23.14 14.02
N ILE A 43 4.35 23.48 12.74
CA ILE A 43 3.52 22.75 11.78
C ILE A 43 4.13 21.38 11.46
N GLU A 44 5.44 21.31 11.22
CA GLU A 44 6.13 20.03 10.98
C GLU A 44 6.03 19.09 12.18
N THR A 45 6.15 19.62 13.40
CA THR A 45 6.01 18.82 14.64
C THR A 45 4.58 18.30 14.82
N SER A 46 3.57 19.11 14.53
CA SER A 46 2.15 18.70 14.61
C SER A 46 1.82 17.58 13.62
N ASN A 47 2.27 17.69 12.37
CA ASN A 47 2.02 16.68 11.34
C ASN A 47 2.74 15.35 11.67
N ASN A 48 3.98 15.42 12.15
CA ASN A 48 4.70 14.22 12.57
C ASN A 48 3.99 13.49 13.73
N ASN A 49 3.41 14.22 14.67
CA ASN A 49 2.63 13.62 15.76
C ASN A 49 1.36 12.92 15.22
N GLN A 50 0.67 13.50 14.24
CA GLN A 50 -0.50 12.87 13.62
C GLN A 50 -0.14 11.60 12.86
N ILE A 51 0.94 11.62 12.07
CA ILE A 51 1.44 10.44 11.33
C ILE A 51 1.83 9.32 12.30
N ASN A 52 2.53 9.66 13.39
CA ASN A 52 2.94 8.70 14.40
C ASN A 52 1.73 8.10 15.13
N ASN A 53 0.75 8.93 15.49
CA ASN A 53 -0.49 8.45 16.12
C ASN A 53 -1.27 7.51 15.19
N ALA A 54 -1.47 7.89 13.92
CA ALA A 54 -2.13 7.05 12.92
C ALA A 54 -1.39 5.72 12.71
N THR A 55 -0.06 5.76 12.64
CA THR A 55 0.78 4.56 12.55
C THR A 55 0.58 3.67 13.78
N GLN A 56 0.56 4.25 14.99
CA GLN A 56 0.38 3.51 16.23
C GLN A 56 -1.01 2.86 16.33
N ILE A 57 -2.07 3.54 15.88
CA ILE A 57 -3.43 2.97 15.83
C ILE A 57 -3.44 1.71 14.96
N LEU A 58 -2.87 1.78 13.75
CA LEU A 58 -2.84 0.65 12.82
C LEU A 58 -1.93 -0.48 13.32
N GLN A 59 -0.79 -0.17 13.93
CA GLN A 59 0.06 -1.19 14.57
C GLN A 59 -0.63 -1.87 15.75
N SER A 60 -1.39 -1.13 16.55
CA SER A 60 -2.16 -1.68 17.68
C SER A 60 -3.26 -2.61 17.17
N TYR A 61 -3.89 -2.26 16.05
CA TYR A 61 -4.82 -3.13 15.36
C TYR A 61 -4.17 -4.42 14.88
N ASP A 62 -3.04 -4.36 14.17
CA ASP A 62 -2.32 -5.56 13.70
C ASP A 62 -1.95 -6.46 14.89
N ALA A 63 -1.46 -5.89 16.00
CA ALA A 63 -1.17 -6.63 17.22
C ALA A 63 -2.43 -7.32 17.80
N SER A 64 -3.57 -6.62 17.82
CA SER A 64 -4.85 -7.19 18.27
C SER A 64 -5.30 -8.36 17.37
N GLN A 65 -5.10 -8.24 16.06
CA GLN A 65 -5.44 -9.28 15.10
C GLN A 65 -4.56 -10.51 15.29
N GLN A 66 -3.25 -10.33 15.47
CA GLN A 66 -2.33 -11.44 15.75
C GLN A 66 -2.69 -12.16 17.06
N GLN A 67 -3.08 -11.40 18.10
CA GLN A 67 -3.55 -11.98 19.35
C GLN A 67 -4.85 -12.78 19.14
N PHE A 68 -5.81 -12.25 18.37
CA PHE A 68 -7.04 -12.94 18.03
C PHE A 68 -6.75 -14.24 17.29
N ILE A 69 -5.94 -14.20 16.23
CA ILE A 69 -5.54 -15.37 15.41
C ILE A 69 -4.94 -16.46 16.29
N ALA A 70 -4.04 -16.09 17.21
CA ALA A 70 -3.43 -17.03 18.14
C ALA A 70 -4.48 -17.66 19.10
N SER A 71 -5.45 -16.86 19.56
CA SER A 71 -6.50 -17.33 20.48
C SER A 71 -7.59 -18.19 19.83
N ASP A 72 -7.87 -17.94 18.54
CA ASP A 72 -8.86 -18.67 17.73
C ASP A 72 -8.30 -19.97 17.13
N GLY A 73 -7.05 -20.31 17.46
CA GLY A 73 -6.42 -21.56 17.05
C GLY A 73 -5.79 -21.53 15.66
N ASN A 74 -5.53 -20.34 15.09
CA ASN A 74 -4.92 -20.14 13.78
C ASN A 74 -5.69 -20.86 12.64
N GLN A 75 -7.00 -20.64 12.54
CA GLN A 75 -7.83 -21.30 11.53
C GLN A 75 -7.51 -20.79 10.11
N GLY A 76 -7.53 -21.71 9.15
CA GLY A 76 -7.17 -21.45 7.76
C GLY A 76 -5.66 -21.33 7.55
N MET A 77 -5.23 -21.34 6.29
CA MET A 77 -3.84 -21.20 5.88
C MET A 77 -3.25 -19.90 6.45
N GLY A 78 -2.24 -20.04 7.31
CA GLY A 78 -1.57 -18.90 7.96
C GLY A 78 -2.46 -18.11 8.94
N GLY A 79 -3.60 -18.64 9.37
CA GLY A 79 -4.56 -17.92 10.23
C GLY A 79 -5.54 -17.03 9.46
N GLY A 80 -5.66 -17.20 8.14
CA GLY A 80 -6.50 -16.34 7.29
C GLY A 80 -7.99 -16.32 7.66
N LEU A 81 -8.54 -17.47 8.07
CA LEU A 81 -9.94 -17.54 8.51
C LEU A 81 -10.13 -16.86 9.87
N SER A 82 -9.19 -17.04 10.80
CA SER A 82 -9.21 -16.33 12.08
C SER A 82 -9.05 -14.81 11.90
N ALA A 83 -8.21 -14.37 10.96
CA ALA A 83 -8.09 -12.95 10.62
C ALA A 83 -9.41 -12.37 10.10
N TYR A 84 -10.10 -13.12 9.23
CA TYR A 84 -11.42 -12.74 8.72
C TYR A 84 -12.48 -12.67 9.84
N ASN A 85 -12.46 -13.61 10.78
CA ASN A 85 -13.34 -13.58 11.95
C ASN A 85 -13.07 -12.35 12.84
N HIS A 86 -11.80 -11.99 13.05
CA HIS A 86 -11.41 -10.78 13.80
C HIS A 86 -11.99 -9.52 13.16
N ILE A 87 -11.83 -9.36 11.83
CA ILE A 87 -12.38 -8.25 11.04
C ILE A 87 -13.89 -8.09 11.26
N ARG A 88 -14.64 -9.19 11.26
CA ARG A 88 -16.10 -9.20 11.47
C ARG A 88 -16.52 -8.89 12.91
N SER A 89 -15.60 -9.05 13.87
CA SER A 89 -15.85 -8.79 15.29
C SER A 89 -15.53 -7.36 15.72
N LEU A 90 -14.97 -6.53 14.83
CA LEU A 90 -14.60 -5.15 15.14
C LEU A 90 -15.82 -4.30 15.46
N ASP A 91 -15.75 -3.58 16.57
CA ASP A 91 -16.77 -2.62 16.94
C ASP A 91 -16.70 -1.33 16.07
N PRO A 92 -17.79 -0.56 15.98
CA PRO A 92 -17.82 0.66 15.15
C PRO A 92 -16.78 1.72 15.52
N SER A 93 -16.38 1.82 16.80
CA SER A 93 -15.40 2.82 17.24
C SER A 93 -13.98 2.45 16.77
N THR A 94 -13.66 1.15 16.78
CA THR A 94 -12.42 0.64 16.19
C THR A 94 -12.41 0.87 14.68
N ARG A 95 -13.50 0.56 13.97
CA ARG A 95 -13.62 0.80 12.51
C ARG A 95 -13.41 2.28 12.16
N THR A 96 -14.02 3.19 12.94
CA THR A 96 -13.84 4.64 12.77
C THR A 96 -12.38 5.05 12.99
N SER A 97 -11.75 4.55 14.05
CA SER A 97 -10.34 4.84 14.35
C SER A 97 -9.40 4.36 13.23
N LEU A 98 -9.65 3.17 12.67
CA LEU A 98 -8.90 2.67 11.51
C LEU A 98 -9.07 3.57 10.30
N ARG A 99 -10.30 3.99 10.01
CA ARG A 99 -10.61 4.88 8.88
C ARG A 99 -9.86 6.20 8.97
N GLU A 100 -9.89 6.85 10.13
CA GLU A 100 -9.22 8.12 10.39
C GLU A 100 -7.70 8.01 10.31
N ALA A 101 -7.13 6.92 10.84
CA ALA A 101 -5.70 6.66 10.76
C ALA A 101 -5.25 6.46 9.30
N ILE A 102 -6.00 5.68 8.52
CA ILE A 102 -5.71 5.48 7.09
C ILE A 102 -5.79 6.80 6.33
N LEU A 103 -6.86 7.59 6.54
CA LEU A 103 -7.02 8.90 5.91
C LEU A 103 -5.85 9.83 6.23
N THR A 104 -5.38 9.84 7.49
CA THR A 104 -4.22 10.64 7.91
C THR A 104 -2.96 10.27 7.12
N LEU A 105 -2.64 8.97 7.03
CA LEU A 105 -1.45 8.51 6.30
C LEU A 105 -1.56 8.77 4.79
N VAL A 106 -2.74 8.53 4.21
CA VAL A 106 -3.00 8.75 2.78
C VAL A 106 -2.94 10.23 2.43
N ASN A 107 -3.49 11.13 3.25
CA ASN A 107 -3.41 12.58 3.01
C ASN A 107 -1.97 13.08 3.05
N GLN A 108 -1.14 12.55 3.95
CA GLN A 108 0.29 12.86 3.96
C GLN A 108 0.97 12.34 2.68
N ALA A 109 0.66 11.12 2.25
CA ALA A 109 1.19 10.57 1.01
C ALA A 109 0.78 11.39 -0.22
N HIS A 110 -0.48 11.85 -0.30
CA HIS A 110 -0.93 12.78 -1.34
C HIS A 110 -0.12 14.08 -1.34
N THR A 111 0.07 14.69 -0.16
CA THR A 111 0.86 15.93 -0.03
C THR A 111 2.29 15.75 -0.54
N GLU A 112 2.93 14.62 -0.19
CA GLU A 112 4.29 14.32 -0.65
C GLU A 112 4.34 14.07 -2.15
N ARG A 113 3.33 13.39 -2.69
CA ARG A 113 3.22 13.08 -4.11
C ARG A 113 2.96 14.30 -4.98
N GLU A 114 2.16 15.24 -4.49
CA GLU A 114 1.93 16.54 -5.15
C GLU A 114 3.23 17.33 -5.28
N ALA A 115 4.12 17.24 -4.28
CA ALA A 115 5.44 17.86 -4.32
C ALA A 115 6.42 17.09 -5.22
N ASP A 116 6.42 15.75 -5.15
CA ASP A 116 7.24 14.86 -5.96
C ASP A 116 6.50 13.55 -6.24
N SER A 117 6.11 13.34 -7.50
CA SER A 117 5.36 12.15 -7.93
C SER A 117 6.08 10.81 -7.73
N SER A 118 7.36 10.81 -7.39
CA SER A 118 8.12 9.61 -6.99
C SER A 118 7.94 9.24 -5.51
N GLN A 119 7.39 10.14 -4.70
CA GLN A 119 7.14 9.97 -3.27
C GLN A 119 5.65 9.70 -2.99
N GLY A 120 5.33 9.42 -1.72
CA GLY A 120 3.95 9.28 -1.25
C GLY A 120 3.19 8.15 -1.95
N ARG A 121 3.82 6.97 -2.04
CA ARG A 121 3.24 5.84 -2.76
C ARG A 121 2.26 5.08 -1.87
N ILE A 122 1.11 4.72 -2.44
CA ILE A 122 0.08 3.94 -1.77
C ILE A 122 -0.16 2.67 -2.59
N MET A 123 -0.22 1.53 -1.90
CA MET A 123 -0.53 0.24 -2.50
C MET A 123 -1.63 -0.44 -1.70
N LEU A 124 -2.53 -1.13 -2.40
CA LEU A 124 -3.57 -1.97 -1.81
C LEU A 124 -3.40 -3.40 -2.33
N GLY A 125 -3.54 -4.36 -1.44
CA GLY A 125 -3.71 -5.78 -1.77
C GLY A 125 -5.06 -6.24 -1.24
N ILE A 126 -6.00 -6.62 -2.09
CA ILE A 126 -7.36 -7.01 -1.68
C ILE A 126 -7.53 -8.50 -1.92
N CYS A 127 -7.71 -9.28 -0.86
CA CYS A 127 -8.08 -10.69 -0.95
C CYS A 127 -9.59 -10.82 -0.74
N ALA A 128 -10.32 -11.44 -1.67
CA ALA A 128 -11.77 -11.56 -1.58
C ALA A 128 -12.24 -12.95 -2.00
N SER A 129 -13.46 -13.30 -1.60
CA SER A 129 -14.04 -14.61 -1.91
C SER A 129 -14.52 -14.72 -3.35
N ASN A 130 -14.76 -13.58 -4.00
CA ASN A 130 -15.19 -13.45 -5.39
C ASN A 130 -14.82 -12.08 -5.97
N ALA A 131 -14.85 -11.95 -7.30
CA ALA A 131 -14.52 -10.70 -7.97
C ALA A 131 -15.48 -9.53 -7.62
N PRO A 132 -16.81 -9.71 -7.52
CA PRO A 132 -17.71 -8.62 -7.13
C PRO A 132 -17.36 -7.98 -5.78
N GLU A 133 -17.07 -8.78 -4.76
CA GLU A 133 -16.60 -8.32 -3.44
C GLU A 133 -15.28 -7.54 -3.57
N ALA A 134 -14.32 -8.08 -4.30
CA ALA A 134 -13.02 -7.44 -4.50
C ALA A 134 -13.14 -6.08 -5.20
N LEU A 135 -13.97 -6.00 -6.24
CA LEU A 135 -14.20 -4.80 -7.03
C LEU A 135 -14.98 -3.73 -6.26
N ALA A 136 -15.97 -4.14 -5.46
CA ALA A 136 -16.68 -3.24 -4.56
C ALA A 136 -15.71 -2.63 -3.53
N GLY A 137 -14.87 -3.47 -2.90
CA GLY A 137 -13.82 -3.02 -1.98
C GLY A 137 -12.83 -2.07 -2.63
N LEU A 138 -12.30 -2.43 -3.81
CA LEU A 138 -11.39 -1.58 -4.58
C LEU A 138 -12.03 -0.21 -4.87
N LYS A 139 -13.26 -0.19 -5.39
CA LYS A 139 -13.96 1.03 -5.75
C LYS A 139 -14.19 1.92 -4.54
N SER A 140 -14.60 1.32 -3.41
CA SER A 140 -14.85 2.01 -2.15
C SER A 140 -13.56 2.64 -1.62
N TYR A 141 -12.48 1.87 -1.46
CA TYR A 141 -11.18 2.38 -1.00
C TYR A 141 -10.64 3.47 -1.94
N VAL A 142 -10.59 3.21 -3.25
CA VAL A 142 -10.07 4.19 -4.23
C VAL A 142 -10.86 5.49 -4.20
N THR A 143 -12.18 5.43 -4.03
CA THR A 143 -13.04 6.64 -4.01
C THR A 143 -12.88 7.39 -2.69
N SER A 144 -13.03 6.73 -1.55
CA SER A 144 -12.99 7.38 -0.23
C SER A 144 -11.61 7.94 0.12
N LEU A 145 -10.55 7.33 -0.40
CA LEU A 145 -9.17 7.77 -0.23
C LEU A 145 -8.69 8.74 -1.34
N SER A 146 -9.58 9.13 -2.26
CA SER A 146 -9.27 10.01 -3.41
C SER A 146 -8.04 9.53 -4.20
N LEU A 147 -7.92 8.22 -4.41
CA LEU A 147 -6.81 7.63 -5.15
C LEU A 147 -7.06 7.70 -6.67
N PRO A 148 -6.00 7.74 -7.51
CA PRO A 148 -6.16 7.71 -8.96
C PRO A 148 -6.88 6.44 -9.42
N ARG A 149 -7.76 6.59 -10.41
CA ARG A 149 -8.42 5.49 -11.10
C ARG A 149 -7.62 5.13 -12.35
N GLY A 150 -7.43 3.84 -12.59
CA GLY A 150 -6.76 3.32 -13.77
C GLY A 150 -7.48 2.10 -14.34
N MET A 151 -6.77 1.39 -15.20
CA MET A 151 -7.29 0.18 -15.84
C MET A 151 -7.20 -1.01 -14.89
N LEU A 152 -8.21 -1.87 -14.95
CA LEU A 152 -8.17 -3.18 -14.31
C LEU A 152 -7.69 -4.22 -15.34
N HIS A 153 -6.60 -4.89 -15.03
CA HIS A 153 -5.99 -5.95 -15.83
C HIS A 153 -6.31 -7.32 -15.24
N GLY A 154 -6.20 -8.39 -16.04
CA GLY A 154 -6.36 -9.77 -15.57
C GLY A 154 -7.79 -10.32 -15.60
N MET A 155 -8.68 -9.64 -16.34
CA MET A 155 -10.06 -10.11 -16.56
C MET A 155 -10.28 -10.77 -17.93
N ASP A 156 -9.21 -11.05 -18.66
CA ASP A 156 -9.26 -11.68 -19.98
C ASP A 156 -8.11 -12.68 -20.18
N ILE A 157 -8.36 -13.69 -21.02
CA ILE A 157 -7.34 -14.59 -21.56
C ILE A 157 -7.35 -14.40 -23.07
N ASP A 158 -6.23 -13.91 -23.61
CA ASP A 158 -6.08 -13.63 -25.05
C ASP A 158 -7.18 -12.70 -25.60
N GLY A 159 -7.62 -11.71 -24.82
CA GLY A 159 -8.68 -10.77 -25.20
C GLY A 159 -10.10 -11.31 -25.08
N VAL A 160 -10.28 -12.55 -24.59
CA VAL A 160 -11.57 -13.13 -24.27
C VAL A 160 -11.86 -12.93 -22.78
N PRO A 161 -12.90 -12.19 -22.41
CA PRO A 161 -13.26 -11.98 -21.00
C PRO A 161 -13.50 -13.28 -20.26
N ILE A 162 -12.96 -13.39 -19.04
CA ILE A 162 -13.23 -14.50 -18.14
C ILE A 162 -14.58 -14.25 -17.44
N PRO A 163 -15.53 -15.20 -17.46
CA PRO A 163 -16.75 -15.11 -16.67
C PRO A 163 -16.42 -14.94 -15.18
N ILE A 164 -17.10 -14.01 -14.51
CA ILE A 164 -16.79 -13.64 -13.12
C ILE A 164 -17.02 -14.81 -12.16
N GLU A 165 -17.99 -15.66 -12.47
CA GLU A 165 -18.32 -16.89 -11.77
C GLU A 165 -17.19 -17.94 -11.78
N ASP A 166 -16.32 -17.91 -12.78
CA ASP A 166 -15.26 -18.90 -12.97
C ASP A 166 -13.98 -18.54 -12.20
N LEU A 167 -13.84 -17.30 -11.74
CA LEU A 167 -12.63 -16.81 -11.06
C LEU A 167 -12.48 -17.33 -9.63
N GLY A 168 -13.58 -17.72 -8.97
CA GLY A 168 -13.55 -18.09 -7.55
C GLY A 168 -13.01 -16.96 -6.67
N SER A 169 -12.17 -17.29 -5.70
CA SER A 169 -11.49 -16.29 -4.86
C SER A 169 -10.42 -15.54 -5.64
N VAL A 170 -10.27 -14.25 -5.38
CA VAL A 170 -9.40 -13.37 -6.16
C VAL A 170 -8.51 -12.49 -5.27
N TYR A 171 -7.41 -12.05 -5.86
CA TYR A 171 -6.51 -11.06 -5.30
C TYR A 171 -6.39 -9.87 -6.25
N ILE A 172 -6.55 -8.65 -5.72
CA ILE A 172 -6.31 -7.41 -6.46
C ILE A 172 -5.07 -6.72 -5.92
N LYS A 173 -4.11 -6.43 -6.80
CA LYS A 173 -2.97 -5.56 -6.52
C LYS A 173 -3.20 -4.19 -7.17
N TYR A 174 -3.31 -3.16 -6.35
CA TYR A 174 -3.46 -1.76 -6.77
C TYR A 174 -2.25 -0.94 -6.31
N SER A 175 -1.84 0.06 -7.11
CA SER A 175 -0.75 0.97 -6.75
C SER A 175 -1.01 2.35 -7.35
N THR A 176 -0.84 3.41 -6.55
CA THR A 176 -0.84 4.80 -7.06
C THR A 176 0.39 5.09 -7.93
N GLY A 177 1.34 4.16 -7.97
CA GLY A 177 2.44 4.14 -8.92
C GLY A 177 3.52 5.17 -8.61
N GLY A 178 4.66 4.99 -9.27
CA GLY A 178 5.74 5.94 -9.47
C GLY A 178 6.27 5.55 -10.84
N ALA A 179 5.76 6.20 -11.88
CA ALA A 179 6.06 5.85 -13.26
C ALA A 179 7.56 6.05 -13.48
N MET A 180 8.33 4.96 -13.45
CA MET A 180 9.70 5.02 -13.93
C MET A 180 9.61 5.20 -15.44
N THR A 181 10.32 6.19 -15.98
CA THR A 181 10.43 6.29 -17.44
C THR A 181 11.09 5.00 -17.98
N PHE A 182 10.89 4.65 -19.25
CA PHE A 182 11.61 3.52 -19.85
C PHE A 182 13.13 3.63 -19.64
N SER A 183 13.66 4.85 -19.58
CA SER A 183 15.07 5.12 -19.24
C SER A 183 15.41 4.74 -17.80
N ASP A 184 14.54 5.02 -16.83
CA ASP A 184 14.75 4.69 -15.43
C ASP A 184 14.53 3.20 -15.14
N ILE A 185 13.60 2.55 -15.85
CA ILE A 185 13.41 1.09 -15.82
C ILE A 185 14.67 0.39 -16.35
N ARG A 186 15.20 0.84 -17.50
CA ARG A 186 16.43 0.28 -18.09
C ARG A 186 17.65 0.47 -17.20
N LYS A 187 17.75 1.60 -16.48
CA LYS A 187 18.85 1.87 -15.54
C LYS A 187 18.71 1.12 -14.22
N SER A 188 17.49 0.95 -13.72
CA SER A 188 17.22 0.32 -12.42
C SER A 188 17.15 -1.21 -12.46
N ARG A 189 17.10 -1.82 -13.67
CA ARG A 189 16.86 -3.27 -13.87
C ARG A 189 15.55 -3.77 -13.23
N ARG A 190 14.60 -2.88 -12.95
CA ARG A 190 13.28 -3.24 -12.43
C ARG A 190 12.40 -3.80 -13.58
N GLY A 191 11.51 -4.74 -13.25
CA GLY A 191 10.68 -5.47 -14.22
C GLY A 191 9.51 -4.65 -14.79
N PHE A 192 8.66 -5.32 -15.59
CA PHE A 192 7.55 -4.72 -16.36
C PHE A 192 6.46 -4.05 -15.48
N ASP A 193 6.34 -4.44 -14.20
CA ASP A 193 5.47 -3.81 -13.19
C ASP A 193 5.69 -2.31 -13.04
N ALA A 194 6.85 -1.78 -13.45
CA ALA A 194 7.15 -0.36 -13.45
C ALA A 194 6.43 0.44 -14.56
N LEU A 195 5.71 -0.23 -15.46
CA LEU A 195 4.93 0.39 -16.54
C LEU A 195 3.47 0.68 -16.16
N TRP A 196 3.01 0.21 -15.01
CA TRP A 196 1.63 0.43 -14.59
C TRP A 196 1.38 1.91 -14.32
N ARG A 197 0.30 2.44 -14.91
CA ARG A 197 -0.07 3.83 -14.69
C ARG A 197 -0.58 4.00 -13.26
N PRO A 198 -0.44 5.20 -12.67
CA PRO A 198 -1.09 5.51 -11.40
C PRO A 198 -2.57 5.10 -11.42
N GLY A 199 -2.94 4.23 -10.49
CA GLY A 199 -4.32 3.75 -10.36
C GLY A 199 -4.64 2.47 -11.12
N ASP A 200 -3.71 1.93 -11.92
CA ASP A 200 -3.88 0.61 -12.52
C ASP A 200 -3.90 -0.47 -11.42
N ALA A 201 -4.70 -1.50 -11.66
CA ALA A 201 -4.83 -2.66 -10.80
C ALA A 201 -4.74 -3.95 -11.61
N LEU A 202 -4.24 -5.01 -10.97
CA LEU A 202 -4.22 -6.36 -11.52
C LEU A 202 -5.08 -7.26 -10.65
N LEU A 203 -6.00 -8.00 -11.27
CA LEU A 203 -6.77 -9.06 -10.65
C LEU A 203 -6.18 -10.42 -11.03
N GLU A 204 -6.02 -11.30 -10.04
CA GLU A 204 -5.54 -12.67 -10.19
C GLU A 204 -6.43 -13.62 -9.38
N THR A 205 -6.45 -14.90 -9.74
CA THR A 205 -7.06 -15.94 -8.89
C THR A 205 -6.25 -16.10 -7.60
N TYR A 206 -6.92 -16.46 -6.51
CA TYR A 206 -6.33 -16.48 -5.18
C TYR A 206 -6.74 -17.73 -4.40
N ASP A 207 -5.74 -18.56 -4.06
CA ASP A 207 -5.92 -19.83 -3.35
C ASP A 207 -5.73 -19.72 -1.83
N GLY A 208 -5.52 -18.51 -1.29
CA GLY A 208 -5.30 -18.30 0.14
C GLY A 208 -6.59 -18.05 0.93
N ASP A 209 -6.48 -18.10 2.27
CA ASP A 209 -7.63 -17.98 3.18
C ASP A 209 -7.84 -16.57 3.76
N PHE A 210 -6.91 -15.64 3.54
CA PHE A 210 -7.10 -14.27 4.01
C PHE A 210 -8.20 -13.55 3.22
N ARG A 211 -8.99 -12.73 3.88
CA ARG A 211 -10.05 -11.92 3.27
C ARG A 211 -10.03 -10.51 3.85
N GLY A 212 -9.92 -9.50 2.99
CA GLY A 212 -9.80 -8.10 3.35
C GLY A 212 -8.66 -7.38 2.61
N VAL A 213 -8.20 -6.26 3.17
CA VAL A 213 -7.29 -5.31 2.51
C VAL A 213 -5.97 -5.18 3.26
N TYR A 214 -4.87 -5.38 2.56
CA TYR A 214 -3.55 -4.92 2.96
C TYR A 214 -3.33 -3.50 2.42
N LEU A 215 -2.93 -2.59 3.30
CA LEU A 215 -2.57 -1.22 2.96
C LEU A 215 -1.06 -1.05 3.15
N ASN A 216 -0.38 -0.52 2.14
CA ASN A 216 1.00 -0.06 2.28
C ASN A 216 1.10 1.41 1.87
N VAL A 217 1.76 2.21 2.72
CA VAL A 217 1.97 3.64 2.52
C VAL A 217 3.46 3.95 2.67
N GLU A 218 4.11 4.31 1.57
CA GLU A 218 5.52 4.73 1.54
C GLU A 218 5.58 6.27 1.61
N LEU A 219 6.01 6.77 2.77
CA LEU A 219 6.30 8.18 2.99
C LEU A 219 7.82 8.43 2.86
N ARG A 220 8.20 9.70 2.67
CA ARG A 220 9.60 10.14 2.54
C ARG A 220 10.45 9.96 3.81
N ASP A 221 9.81 9.63 4.93
CA ASP A 221 10.48 9.37 6.21
C ASP A 221 11.24 8.04 6.24
N GLY A 222 11.07 7.20 5.22
CA GLY A 222 11.77 5.92 5.09
C GLY A 222 11.27 4.83 6.04
N VAL A 223 10.17 5.07 6.77
CA VAL A 223 9.57 4.07 7.66
C VAL A 223 8.66 3.15 6.84
N PHE A 224 8.91 1.86 6.94
CA PHE A 224 8.09 0.84 6.29
C PHE A 224 6.73 0.72 6.99
N ARG A 225 5.64 0.99 6.26
CA ARG A 225 4.26 0.89 6.76
C ARG A 225 3.45 -0.04 5.87
N GLN A 226 3.18 -1.23 6.39
CA GLN A 226 2.25 -2.18 5.82
C GLN A 226 1.34 -2.67 6.94
N PHE A 227 0.03 -2.56 6.74
CA PHE A 227 -1.00 -2.91 7.71
C PHE A 227 -2.01 -3.86 7.08
N GLY A 228 -2.62 -4.71 7.90
CA GLY A 228 -3.64 -5.63 7.44
C GLY A 228 -3.67 -6.95 8.21
N VAL A 229 -4.73 -7.74 8.05
CA VAL A 229 -5.79 -7.57 7.04
C VAL A 229 -6.91 -6.67 7.52
N LEU A 230 -7.24 -5.60 6.79
CA LEU A 230 -8.31 -4.63 7.10
C LEU A 230 -9.66 -5.06 6.49
N PRO A 231 -10.81 -4.56 7.00
CA PRO A 231 -12.12 -4.89 6.42
C PRO A 231 -12.28 -4.40 4.97
N THR A 232 -12.75 -5.27 4.05
CA THR A 232 -13.06 -4.89 2.65
C THR A 232 -14.11 -3.77 2.57
N ASP A 233 -15.02 -3.73 3.53
CA ASP A 233 -16.15 -2.82 3.63
C ASP A 233 -15.88 -1.56 4.48
N LEU A 234 -14.62 -1.31 4.89
CA LEU A 234 -14.28 -0.24 5.85
C LEU A 234 -14.73 1.16 5.40
N PHE A 235 -14.78 1.37 4.09
CA PHE A 235 -15.15 2.62 3.43
C PHE A 235 -16.45 2.51 2.62
N MET A 236 -17.19 1.41 2.74
CA MET A 236 -18.52 1.32 2.13
C MET A 236 -19.46 2.22 2.93
N GLU A 237 -20.34 2.92 2.23
CA GLU A 237 -21.45 3.63 2.88
C GLU A 237 -22.28 2.55 3.60
N GLU A 238 -22.45 2.68 4.91
CA GLU A 238 -23.50 1.94 5.59
C GLU A 238 -24.78 2.51 4.98
N ASP A 239 -25.53 1.69 4.22
CA ASP A 239 -26.87 2.07 3.81
C ASP A 239 -27.61 2.33 5.13
N ASP A 240 -27.76 3.62 5.49
CA ASP A 240 -28.61 4.04 6.58
C ASP A 240 -30.01 3.57 6.19
N ASP A 241 -30.39 2.38 6.66
CA ASP A 241 -31.74 1.81 6.59
C ASP A 241 -32.70 2.68 7.45
N ASP A 242 -32.75 3.98 7.17
CA ASP A 242 -33.81 4.89 7.59
C ASP A 242 -34.99 4.68 6.61
N TRP A 243 -35.73 3.60 6.86
CA TRP A 243 -37.11 3.41 6.37
C TRP A 243 -38.13 3.81 7.44
#